data_AF-A0A2E0T120-F1
#
_entry.id   AF-A0A2E0T120-F1
#
_cell.length_a   1.000
_cell.length_b   1.000
_cell.length_c   1.000
_cell.angle_alpha   90.00
_cell.angle_beta   90.00
_cell.angle_gamma   90.00
#
_symmetry.space_group_name_H-M   'P 1'
#
loop_
_entity.id
_entity.type
_entity.pdbx_description
1 polymer ?
#
loop_
_entity_poly.entity_id
_entity_poly.type
_entity_poly.pdbx_seq_one_letter_code
_entity_poly.pdbx_strand_id
1 'polypeptide(L)' 'VLPDEMGVESPRELKRGDRLYVYKRTGAPCRRCAEPIETANADGRNVWWCPVCQPETMDLVER' A
#
# COMPACT_ATOMS: atom_id res chain seq x y z
N VAL A 1 9.03 -2.60 -10.36
CA VAL A 1 9.33 -1.25 -9.86
C VAL A 1 10.81 -1.24 -9.56
N LEU A 2 11.56 -0.39 -10.25
CA LEU A 2 13.01 -0.42 -10.22
C LEU A 2 13.54 0.28 -8.95
N PRO A 3 14.74 -0.09 -8.46
CA PRO A 3 15.30 0.44 -7.22
C PRO A 3 15.53 1.96 -7.23
N ASP A 4 15.83 2.55 -8.39
CA ASP A 4 16.10 3.98 -8.58
C ASP A 4 14.83 4.86 -8.59
N GLU A 5 13.64 4.29 -8.78
CA GLU A 5 12.36 4.98 -8.58
C GLU A 5 12.05 5.18 -7.07
N MET A 6 12.84 4.53 -6.21
CA MET A 6 12.68 4.45 -4.77
C MET A 6 13.98 4.89 -4.10
N GLY A 7 14.22 6.20 -3.98
CA GLY A 7 15.49 6.83 -3.55
C GLY A 7 16.09 6.42 -2.20
N VAL A 8 16.37 5.14 -1.99
CA VAL A 8 17.15 4.50 -0.92
C VAL A 8 17.73 3.19 -1.45
N GLU A 9 19.03 2.98 -1.26
CA GLU A 9 19.72 1.79 -1.74
C GLU A 9 19.32 0.53 -0.94
N SER A 10 18.73 0.71 0.25
CA SER A 10 18.24 -0.38 1.09
C SER A 10 16.97 -0.02 1.88
N PRO A 11 15.96 -0.91 1.95
CA PRO A 11 14.79 -0.73 2.83
C PRO A 11 15.13 -0.57 4.32
N ARG A 12 16.36 -0.94 4.73
CA ARG A 12 16.85 -0.74 6.10
C ARG A 12 17.15 0.72 6.41
N GLU A 13 17.50 1.52 5.41
CA GLU A 13 17.85 2.94 5.53
C GLU A 13 16.61 3.83 5.67
N LEU A 14 15.44 3.37 5.20
CA LEU A 14 14.16 4.05 5.44
C LEU A 14 13.82 3.99 6.93
N LYS A 15 13.40 5.12 7.51
CA LYS A 15 12.82 5.14 8.86
C LYS A 15 11.69 4.11 8.93
N ARG A 16 11.44 3.56 10.13
CA ARG A 16 10.47 2.46 10.32
C ARG A 16 9.08 2.77 9.75
N GLY A 17 8.63 4.03 9.81
CA GLY A 17 7.37 4.48 9.20
C GLY A 17 7.44 4.63 7.68
N ASP A 18 8.62 4.93 7.14
CA ASP A 18 8.84 5.32 5.74
C ASP A 18 9.08 4.13 4.81
N ARG A 19 9.17 2.91 5.33
CA ARG A 19 9.35 1.69 4.51
C ARG A 19 8.07 0.99 4.09
N LEU A 20 6.93 1.30 4.73
CA LEU A 20 5.68 0.59 4.51
C LEU A 20 4.70 1.42 3.69
N TYR A 21 4.20 0.84 2.61
CA TYR A 21 3.23 1.52 1.74
C TYR A 21 1.83 1.59 2.35
N VAL A 22 1.34 0.48 2.91
CA VAL A 22 -0.07 0.37 3.35
C VAL A 22 -0.23 -0.13 4.79
N TYR A 23 0.63 -1.05 5.23
CA TYR A 23 0.49 -1.72 6.53
C TYR A 23 0.46 -0.74 7.70
N LYS A 24 -0.59 -0.82 8.54
CA LYS A 24 -0.83 0.06 9.70
C LYS A 24 -0.79 1.56 9.36
N ARG A 25 -1.21 1.92 8.14
CA ARG A 25 -1.32 3.30 7.66
C ARG A 25 -2.76 3.72 7.35
N THR A 26 -3.77 3.05 7.92
CA THR A 26 -5.20 3.39 7.71
C THR A 26 -5.46 4.89 7.88
N GLY A 27 -6.13 5.50 6.90
CA GLY A 27 -6.42 6.94 6.86
C GLY A 27 -5.26 7.84 6.42
N ALA A 28 -4.02 7.34 6.38
CA ALA A 28 -2.89 8.09 5.83
C ALA A 28 -2.93 8.07 4.30
N PRO A 29 -2.39 9.09 3.62
CA PRO A 29 -2.39 9.12 2.16
C PRO A 29 -1.51 8.01 1.56
N CYS A 30 -2.01 7.38 0.49
CA CYS A 30 -1.26 6.46 -0.34
C CYS A 30 -0.04 7.18 -0.94
N ARG A 31 1.11 6.52 -0.92
CA ARG A 31 2.36 7.10 -1.44
C ARG A 31 2.43 7.19 -2.96
N ARG A 32 1.49 6.55 -3.67
CA ARG A 32 1.41 6.58 -5.13
C ARG A 32 0.36 7.56 -5.64
N CYS A 33 -0.83 7.54 -5.04
CA CYS A 33 -1.99 8.27 -5.55
C CYS A 33 -2.68 9.18 -4.51
N ALA A 34 -2.11 9.34 -3.31
CA ALA A 34 -2.65 10.13 -2.20
C ALA A 34 -3.98 9.66 -1.58
N GLU A 35 -4.74 8.77 -2.23
CA GLU A 35 -5.96 8.16 -1.68
C GLU A 35 -5.73 7.58 -0.27
N PRO A 36 -6.63 7.80 0.70
CA PRO A 36 -6.50 7.22 2.03
C PRO A 36 -6.40 5.69 1.99
N ILE A 37 -5.48 5.14 2.77
CA ILE A 37 -5.35 3.70 2.93
C ILE A 37 -6.53 3.15 3.73
N GLU A 38 -7.12 2.06 3.25
CA GLU A 38 -8.21 1.35 3.91
C GLU A 38 -7.73 0.12 4.67
N THR A 39 -8.60 -0.41 5.53
CA THR A 39 -8.36 -1.67 6.24
C THR A 39 -9.65 -2.43 6.47
N ALA A 40 -9.56 -3.75 6.42
CA ALA A 40 -10.66 -4.68 6.68
C ALA A 40 -10.12 -5.95 7.33
N ASN A 41 -11.02 -6.70 7.94
CA ASN A 41 -10.73 -8.06 8.36
C ASN A 41 -11.16 -9.03 7.25
N ALA A 42 -10.21 -9.74 6.65
CA ALA A 42 -10.46 -10.78 5.67
C ALA A 42 -10.01 -12.12 6.27
N ASP A 43 -10.98 -13.02 6.49
CA ASP A 43 -10.74 -14.36 7.03
C ASP A 43 -9.89 -14.35 8.33
N GLY A 44 -10.26 -13.47 9.27
CA GLY A 44 -9.57 -13.33 10.55
C GLY A 44 -8.24 -12.57 10.49
N ARG A 45 -7.84 -12.06 9.32
CA ARG A 45 -6.60 -11.28 9.15
C ARG A 45 -6.92 -9.82 8.83
N ASN A 46 -6.24 -8.90 9.51
CA ASN A 46 -6.29 -7.50 9.12
C ASN A 46 -5.50 -7.31 7.84
N VAL A 47 -6.15 -6.73 6.84
CA VAL A 47 -5.60 -6.38 5.54
C VAL A 47 -5.60 -4.86 5.43
N TRP A 48 -4.57 -4.30 4.80
CA TRP A 48 -4.46 -2.88 4.48
C TRP A 48 -4.17 -2.76 2.99
N TRP A 49 -4.88 -1.89 2.28
CA TRP A 49 -4.69 -1.66 0.85
C TRP A 49 -5.04 -0.22 0.49
N CYS A 50 -4.62 0.19 -0.72
CA CYS A 50 -5.10 1.43 -1.34
C CYS A 50 -6.21 1.04 -2.34
N PRO A 51 -7.45 1.53 -2.20
CA PRO A 51 -8.56 1.12 -3.07
C PRO A 51 -8.33 1.48 -4.55
N VAL A 52 -7.55 2.53 -4.83
CA VAL A 52 -7.23 2.97 -6.20
C VAL A 52 -6.08 2.17 -6.81
N CYS A 53 -5.00 1.94 -6.05
CA CYS A 53 -3.81 1.25 -6.58
C CYS A 53 -3.93 -0.27 -6.54
N GLN A 54 -4.78 -0.79 -5.66
CA GLN A 54 -5.04 -2.21 -5.44
C GLN A 54 -6.56 -2.41 -5.34
N PRO A 55 -7.29 -2.24 -6.46
CA PRO A 55 -8.73 -2.41 -6.46
C PRO A 55 -9.10 -3.83 -6.02
N GLU A 56 -10.19 -3.93 -5.26
CA GLU A 56 -10.82 -5.21 -4.95
C GLU A 56 -11.23 -5.82 -6.30
N THR A 57 -10.72 -7.00 -6.62
CA THR A 57 -10.60 -7.61 -7.96
C THR A 57 -11.92 -7.87 -8.73
N MET A 58 -13.03 -7.19 -8.43
CA MET A 58 -14.23 -7.27 -9.27
C MET A 58 -13.97 -6.70 -10.68
N ASP A 59 -13.11 -5.69 -10.83
CA ASP A 59 -12.80 -5.04 -12.12
C ASP A 59 -11.83 -5.81 -13.04
N LEU A 60 -11.24 -6.92 -12.59
CA LEU A 60 -10.25 -7.70 -13.38
C LEU A 60 -10.80 -9.01 -13.95
N VAL A 61 -12.02 -9.44 -13.56
CA VAL A 61 -12.65 -10.66 -14.10
C VAL A 61 -13.45 -10.38 -15.38
N GLU A 62 -13.81 -9.12 -15.62
CA GLU A 62 -14.57 -8.69 -16.80
C GLU A 62 -13.71 -7.97 -17.87
N ARG A 63 -12.38 -8.09 -17.79
CA ARG A 63 -11.44 -7.54 -18.79
C ARG A 63 -10.71 -8.62 -19.59
#